data_AF-A0AAC8Q2H2-F1
#
_entry.id   AF-A0AAC8Q2H2-F1
#
_cell.length_a   1.000
_cell.length_b   1.000
_cell.length_c   1.000
_cell.angle_alpha   90.00
_cell.angle_beta   90.00
_cell.angle_gamma   90.00
#
_symmetry.space_group_name_H-M   'P 1'
#
loop_
_entity.id
_entity.type
_entity.pdbx_description
1 polymer ?
#
loop_
_entity_poly.entity_id
_entity_poly.type
_entity_poly.pdbx_seq_one_letter_code
_entity_poly.pdbx_strand_id
1 'polypeptide(L)'
;MTPNIHYEKREIIGERLELQKGPFYWLGPDLTLRDCTVIFSAARRALSLVSGEFINCTIQAKGQLKGLPWATMKVKGCRFKGRFTGNEFGFREDGNAREKAGGIEDCDFSEAQLHGCGFFNCDMNTIRLPRWPCFTFLDPLRHAAQLRQHAWPGRFGRVTVEVVCESSGGTVGVTWHAPTVVDKMDTTVEELRAALSTAPGIFM
;
A
#
# COMPACT_ATOMS: atom_id res chain seq x y z
N MET A 1 -9.97 21.28 22.69
CA MET A 1 -8.67 20.78 22.17
C MET A 1 -8.89 19.37 21.66
N THR A 2 -8.39 19.06 20.46
CA THR A 2 -8.34 17.67 19.99
C THR A 2 -7.32 16.91 20.84
N PRO A 3 -7.65 15.77 21.46
CA PRO A 3 -6.69 15.00 22.23
C PRO A 3 -5.59 14.45 21.30
N ASN A 4 -4.33 14.60 21.72
CA ASN A 4 -3.19 13.98 21.06
C ASN A 4 -2.84 12.70 21.82
N ILE A 5 -2.89 11.56 21.13
CA ILE A 5 -2.58 10.24 21.70
C ILE A 5 -1.24 9.80 21.14
N HIS A 6 -0.28 9.62 22.04
CA HIS A 6 1.09 9.25 21.70
C HIS A 6 1.36 7.77 22.04
N TYR A 7 1.90 7.05 21.07
CA TYR A 7 2.43 5.71 21.24
C TYR A 7 3.91 5.76 20.86
N GLU A 8 4.79 5.90 21.84
CA GLU A 8 6.24 6.04 21.62
C GLU A 8 7.04 5.35 22.72
N LYS A 9 8.26 4.90 22.39
CA LYS A 9 9.25 4.31 23.31
C LYS A 9 8.72 3.14 24.15
N ARG A 10 7.94 2.27 23.51
CA ARG A 10 7.34 1.11 24.18
C ARG A 10 7.05 -0.02 23.20
N GLU A 11 6.97 -1.22 23.76
CA GLU A 11 6.41 -2.39 23.10
C GLU A 11 4.98 -2.62 23.60
N ILE A 12 4.07 -2.93 22.70
CA ILE A 12 2.69 -3.33 23.00
C ILE A 12 2.45 -4.67 22.33
N ILE A 13 1.97 -5.65 23.10
CA ILE A 13 1.86 -7.04 22.68
C ILE A 13 0.43 -7.52 22.83
N GLY A 14 -0.13 -8.13 21.77
CA GLY A 14 -1.43 -8.81 21.82
C GLY A 14 -2.64 -7.89 21.99
N GLU A 15 -2.45 -6.57 21.92
CA GLU A 15 -3.52 -5.61 22.16
C GLU A 15 -4.34 -5.27 20.91
N ARG A 16 -5.54 -4.77 21.14
CA ARG A 16 -6.40 -4.18 20.12
C ARG A 16 -6.37 -2.66 20.23
N LEU A 17 -5.73 -2.00 19.27
CA LEU A 17 -5.63 -0.55 19.19
C LEU A 17 -6.62 -0.01 18.16
N GLU A 18 -7.55 0.84 18.58
CA GLU A 18 -8.48 1.52 17.69
C GLU A 18 -8.08 2.99 17.53
N LEU A 19 -7.56 3.33 16.34
CA LEU A 19 -7.26 4.70 15.96
C LEU A 19 -8.52 5.33 15.38
N GLN A 20 -9.34 5.91 16.25
CA GLN A 20 -10.69 6.38 15.98
C GLN A 20 -10.72 7.81 15.41
N LYS A 21 -11.89 8.26 14.95
CA LYS A 21 -12.06 9.66 14.55
C LYS A 21 -12.05 10.56 15.79
N GLY A 22 -11.45 11.73 15.68
CA GLY A 22 -11.38 12.71 16.77
C GLY A 22 -9.94 13.00 17.11
N PRO A 23 -9.23 12.10 17.82
CA PRO A 23 -7.85 12.32 18.26
C PRO A 23 -6.85 12.43 17.10
N PHE A 24 -5.72 13.07 17.38
CA PHE A 24 -4.52 12.93 16.57
C PHE A 24 -3.64 11.82 17.16
N TYR A 25 -3.22 10.87 16.34
CA TYR A 25 -2.38 9.75 16.76
C TYR A 25 -0.95 9.91 16.27
N TRP A 26 -0.02 9.81 17.22
CA TRP A 26 1.41 9.87 16.99
C TRP A 26 2.01 8.50 17.28
N LEU A 27 2.45 7.78 16.25
CA LEU A 27 3.04 6.43 16.34
C LEU A 27 4.55 6.49 16.13
N GLY A 28 5.30 6.26 17.20
CA GLY A 28 6.75 6.41 17.26
C GLY A 28 7.19 7.72 17.95
N PRO A 29 8.49 7.93 18.17
CA PRO A 29 9.57 7.02 17.81
C PRO A 29 9.61 5.78 18.70
N ASP A 30 10.31 4.74 18.23
CA ASP A 30 10.64 3.53 18.99
C ASP A 30 9.40 2.80 19.55
N LEU A 31 8.33 2.77 18.75
CA LEU A 31 7.13 1.97 19.03
C LEU A 31 7.28 0.59 18.39
N THR A 32 7.06 -0.47 19.17
CA THR A 32 6.88 -1.82 18.64
C THR A 32 5.48 -2.30 18.95
N LEU A 33 4.73 -2.69 17.92
CA LEU A 33 3.45 -3.37 18.06
C LEU A 33 3.66 -4.82 17.61
N ARG A 34 3.39 -5.78 18.49
CA ARG A 34 3.61 -7.20 18.23
C ARG A 34 2.33 -7.98 18.48
N ASP A 35 1.94 -8.83 17.52
CA ASP A 35 0.73 -9.66 17.63
C ASP A 35 -0.55 -8.84 17.91
N CYS A 36 -0.54 -7.55 17.55
CA CYS A 36 -1.62 -6.61 17.83
C CYS A 36 -2.65 -6.58 16.69
N THR A 37 -3.87 -6.16 17.02
CA THR A 37 -4.87 -5.73 16.04
C THR A 37 -4.96 -4.22 16.03
N VAL A 38 -4.57 -3.57 14.93
CA VAL A 38 -4.56 -2.11 14.78
C VAL A 38 -5.61 -1.69 13.77
N ILE A 39 -6.60 -0.93 14.21
CA ILE A 39 -7.73 -0.51 13.40
C ILE A 39 -7.65 0.99 13.11
N PHE A 40 -7.48 1.30 11.84
CA PHE A 40 -7.45 2.66 11.32
C PHE A 40 -8.87 3.08 10.92
N SER A 41 -9.51 3.90 11.76
CA SER A 41 -10.77 4.60 11.44
C SER A 41 -10.54 6.12 11.25
N ALA A 42 -9.43 6.63 11.78
CA ALA A 42 -8.97 8.00 11.60
C ALA A 42 -8.56 8.27 10.13
N ALA A 43 -8.70 9.52 9.71
CA ALA A 43 -8.17 9.97 8.42
C ALA A 43 -6.65 10.19 8.52
N ARG A 44 -5.93 10.09 7.39
CA ARG A 44 -4.48 10.34 7.28
C ARG A 44 -3.99 11.55 8.06
N ARG A 45 -4.69 12.69 7.95
CA ARG A 45 -4.32 13.95 8.62
C ARG A 45 -4.29 13.88 10.16
N ALA A 46 -4.88 12.84 10.74
CA ALA A 46 -4.92 12.57 12.16
C ALA A 46 -3.97 11.43 12.56
N LEU A 47 -3.06 11.04 11.66
CA LEU A 47 -2.10 9.95 11.85
C LEU A 47 -0.71 10.47 11.50
N SER A 48 0.24 10.29 12.41
CA SER A 48 1.66 10.49 12.17
C SER A 48 2.41 9.19 12.39
N LEU A 49 2.93 8.59 11.32
CA LEU A 49 3.84 7.45 11.39
C LEU A 49 5.27 8.00 11.44
N VAL A 50 5.89 7.94 12.61
CA VAL A 50 7.16 8.62 12.89
C VAL A 50 8.32 7.67 12.71
N SER A 51 8.31 6.57 13.45
CA SER A 51 9.18 5.41 13.29
C SER A 51 8.75 4.30 14.25
N GLY A 52 8.88 3.05 13.82
CA GLY A 52 8.57 1.90 14.67
C GLY A 52 8.32 0.64 13.87
N GLU A 53 7.85 -0.40 14.56
CA GLU A 53 7.73 -1.75 14.02
C GLU A 53 6.33 -2.30 14.25
N PHE A 54 5.74 -2.87 13.19
CA PHE A 54 4.57 -3.73 13.27
C PHE A 54 5.03 -5.16 12.97
N ILE A 55 4.86 -6.06 13.92
CA ILE A 55 5.29 -7.45 13.81
C ILE A 55 4.09 -8.35 14.04
N ASN A 56 3.78 -9.21 13.06
CA ASN A 56 2.68 -10.18 13.12
C ASN A 56 1.32 -9.55 13.46
N CYS A 57 1.12 -8.29 13.09
CA CYS A 57 -0.10 -7.56 13.41
C CYS A 57 -1.20 -7.81 12.37
N THR A 58 -2.45 -7.67 12.80
CA THR A 58 -3.56 -7.40 11.88
C THR A 58 -3.75 -5.90 11.76
N ILE A 59 -3.57 -5.37 10.55
CA ILE A 59 -3.76 -3.95 10.23
C ILE A 59 -5.06 -3.81 9.43
N GLN A 60 -6.08 -3.17 10.00
CA GLN A 60 -7.40 -3.09 9.39
C GLN A 60 -7.82 -1.63 9.15
N ALA A 61 -8.11 -1.29 7.90
CA ALA A 61 -8.75 -0.03 7.55
C ALA A 61 -10.28 -0.15 7.71
N LYS A 62 -10.85 0.54 8.70
CA LYS A 62 -12.31 0.65 8.88
C LYS A 62 -12.83 1.79 8.02
N GLY A 63 -13.20 1.46 6.78
CA GLY A 63 -13.61 2.44 5.76
C GLY A 63 -12.65 2.45 4.59
N GLN A 64 -11.92 3.55 4.41
CA GLN A 64 -10.87 3.70 3.40
C GLN A 64 -9.70 4.50 3.99
N LEU A 65 -8.51 3.90 4.03
CA LEU A 65 -7.28 4.59 4.44
C LEU A 65 -6.58 5.15 3.21
N LYS A 66 -6.43 6.47 3.12
CA LYS A 66 -5.89 7.15 1.94
C LYS A 66 -4.52 7.78 2.21
N GLY A 67 -3.53 7.50 1.37
CA GLY A 67 -2.31 8.30 1.31
C GLY A 67 -1.42 8.21 2.55
N LEU A 68 -1.52 7.17 3.37
CA LEU A 68 -0.65 7.03 4.54
C LEU A 68 0.73 6.54 4.05
N PRO A 69 1.82 7.30 4.32
CA PRO A 69 3.16 6.86 3.96
C PRO A 69 3.67 5.89 5.03
N TRP A 70 4.00 4.65 4.64
CA TRP A 70 4.51 3.64 5.56
C TRP A 70 6.04 3.57 5.60
N ALA A 71 6.73 4.38 4.80
CA ALA A 71 8.18 4.33 4.63
C ALA A 71 8.99 4.49 5.91
N THR A 72 8.44 5.10 6.95
CA THR A 72 9.10 5.25 8.27
C THR A 72 8.91 4.05 9.19
N MET A 73 8.05 3.10 8.83
CA MET A 73 7.72 1.93 9.65
C MET A 73 8.36 0.68 9.06
N LYS A 74 8.79 -0.24 9.94
CA LYS A 74 9.08 -1.61 9.55
C LYS A 74 7.83 -2.46 9.76
N VAL A 75 7.43 -3.19 8.74
CA VAL A 75 6.22 -4.01 8.76
C VAL A 75 6.58 -5.44 8.38
N LYS A 76 6.46 -6.36 9.34
CA LYS A 76 6.86 -7.75 9.17
C LYS A 76 5.72 -8.69 9.54
N GLY A 77 5.44 -9.68 8.70
CA GLY A 77 4.47 -10.75 9.05
C GLY A 77 3.02 -10.26 9.19
N CYS A 78 2.70 -9.04 8.74
CA CYS A 78 1.43 -8.40 9.04
C CYS A 78 0.35 -8.76 8.01
N ARG A 79 -0.90 -8.85 8.48
CA ARG A 79 -2.09 -9.06 7.64
C ARG A 79 -2.85 -7.75 7.47
N PHE A 80 -3.07 -7.33 6.24
CA PHE A 80 -3.80 -6.12 5.89
C PHE A 80 -5.24 -6.44 5.46
N LYS A 81 -6.20 -5.69 6.02
CA LYS A 81 -7.64 -5.86 5.76
C LYS A 81 -8.32 -4.54 5.45
N GLY A 82 -9.29 -4.58 4.53
CA GLY A 82 -10.10 -3.42 4.17
C GLY A 82 -9.52 -2.63 2.99
N ARG A 83 -9.93 -1.37 2.84
CA ARG A 83 -9.64 -0.58 1.63
C ARG A 83 -8.50 0.41 1.85
N PHE A 84 -7.50 0.33 0.99
CA PHE A 84 -6.34 1.22 0.98
C PHE A 84 -6.23 1.90 -0.38
N THR A 85 -5.93 3.19 -0.39
CA THR A 85 -5.81 3.97 -1.62
C THR A 85 -4.64 4.92 -1.55
N GLY A 86 -3.74 4.88 -2.54
CA GLY A 86 -2.55 5.75 -2.53
C GLY A 86 -1.60 5.49 -1.37
N ASN A 87 -1.63 4.31 -0.73
CA ASN A 87 -0.70 4.00 0.34
C ASN A 87 0.61 3.49 -0.26
N GLU A 88 1.72 3.85 0.34
CA GLU A 88 3.05 3.50 -0.13
C GLU A 88 3.77 2.71 0.95
N PHE A 89 4.21 1.51 0.61
CA PHE A 89 4.86 0.54 1.50
C PHE A 89 6.31 0.31 1.11
N GLY A 90 7.12 -0.11 2.09
CA GLY A 90 8.55 -0.26 1.91
C GLY A 90 9.31 1.06 2.04
N PHE A 91 10.64 0.99 1.94
CA PHE A 91 11.51 2.13 2.26
C PHE A 91 11.82 2.99 1.04
N ARG A 92 12.22 4.24 1.27
CA ARG A 92 12.55 5.23 0.24
C ARG A 92 14.04 5.54 0.25
N GLU A 93 14.78 5.13 -0.77
CA GLU A 93 16.23 5.41 -0.89
C GLU A 93 16.55 6.90 -0.98
N ASP A 94 15.66 7.67 -1.61
CA ASP A 94 15.70 9.12 -1.78
C ASP A 94 15.17 9.89 -0.57
N GLY A 95 14.65 9.19 0.45
CA GLY A 95 14.04 9.77 1.63
C GLY A 95 15.04 10.18 2.73
N ASN A 96 14.49 10.64 3.85
CA ASN A 96 15.26 10.92 5.05
C ASN A 96 15.72 9.62 5.76
N ALA A 97 16.57 9.74 6.78
CA ALA A 97 17.13 8.57 7.48
C ALA A 97 16.07 7.60 8.04
N ARG A 98 14.88 8.09 8.45
CA ARG A 98 13.80 7.22 8.94
C ARG A 98 13.10 6.49 7.81
N GLU A 99 12.89 7.18 6.69
CA GLU A 99 12.28 6.58 5.49
C GLU A 99 13.17 5.53 4.82
N LYS A 100 14.49 5.63 5.00
CA LYS A 100 15.46 4.60 4.59
C LYS A 100 15.51 3.40 5.55
N ALA A 101 15.05 3.57 6.78
CA ALA A 101 15.12 2.57 7.84
C ALA A 101 13.82 1.76 8.01
N GLY A 102 12.73 2.15 7.35
CA GLY A 102 11.51 1.35 7.28
C GLY A 102 11.66 0.15 6.37
N GLY A 103 10.55 -0.50 6.06
CA GLY A 103 10.55 -1.69 5.21
C GLY A 103 9.27 -2.49 5.33
N ILE A 104 9.07 -3.40 4.39
CA ILE A 104 7.95 -4.34 4.42
C ILE A 104 8.41 -5.72 3.95
N GLU A 105 8.03 -6.76 4.69
CA GLU A 105 8.33 -8.16 4.37
C GLU A 105 7.29 -9.11 4.98
N ASP A 106 7.13 -10.28 4.39
CA ASP A 106 6.28 -11.38 4.87
C ASP A 106 4.81 -10.97 5.12
N CYS A 107 4.29 -9.99 4.38
CA CYS A 107 2.96 -9.42 4.63
C CYS A 107 1.87 -10.01 3.74
N ASP A 108 0.66 -10.11 4.28
CA ASP A 108 -0.53 -10.67 3.61
C ASP A 108 -1.58 -9.58 3.34
N PHE A 109 -1.78 -9.24 2.07
CA PHE A 109 -2.80 -8.31 1.58
C PHE A 109 -3.99 -9.01 0.91
N SER A 110 -4.13 -10.34 1.03
CA SER A 110 -5.18 -11.11 0.34
C SER A 110 -6.62 -10.70 0.73
N GLU A 111 -6.80 -10.07 1.90
CA GLU A 111 -8.07 -9.53 2.39
C GLU A 111 -8.17 -8.00 2.27
N ALA A 112 -7.23 -7.38 1.57
CA ALA A 112 -7.19 -5.96 1.30
C ALA A 112 -7.66 -5.66 -0.13
N GLN A 113 -8.33 -4.52 -0.29
CA GLN A 113 -8.58 -3.92 -1.59
C GLN A 113 -7.61 -2.75 -1.76
N LEU A 114 -6.71 -2.86 -2.74
CA LEU A 114 -5.66 -1.86 -2.99
C LEU A 114 -5.96 -1.10 -4.28
N HIS A 115 -5.90 0.23 -4.23
CA HIS A 115 -6.04 1.08 -5.42
C HIS A 115 -4.97 2.17 -5.46
N GLY A 116 -4.11 2.13 -6.48
CA GLY A 116 -2.97 3.03 -6.59
C GLY A 116 -2.02 2.92 -5.40
N CYS A 117 -1.82 1.72 -4.84
CA CYS A 117 -0.89 1.52 -3.73
C CYS A 117 0.46 1.04 -4.26
N GLY A 118 1.54 1.65 -3.80
CA GLY A 118 2.92 1.36 -4.23
C GLY A 118 3.70 0.54 -3.23
N PHE A 119 4.62 -0.28 -3.75
CA PHE A 119 5.61 -1.05 -3.00
C PHE A 119 7.00 -0.64 -3.47
N PHE A 120 7.86 -0.27 -2.52
CA PHE A 120 9.19 0.29 -2.77
C PHE A 120 10.28 -0.53 -2.08
N ASN A 121 11.33 -0.86 -2.83
CA ASN A 121 12.56 -1.48 -2.33
C ASN A 121 12.31 -2.67 -1.38
N CYS A 122 11.35 -3.54 -1.71
CA CYS A 122 11.03 -4.73 -0.93
C CYS A 122 10.99 -5.97 -1.82
N ASP A 123 11.16 -7.16 -1.24
CA ASP A 123 11.02 -8.41 -1.97
C ASP A 123 9.53 -8.77 -2.12
N MET A 124 8.99 -8.59 -3.32
CA MET A 124 7.60 -8.90 -3.64
C MET A 124 7.27 -10.39 -3.51
N ASN A 125 8.25 -11.31 -3.49
CA ASN A 125 7.99 -12.73 -3.25
C ASN A 125 7.51 -13.01 -1.82
N THR A 126 7.82 -12.12 -0.88
CA THR A 126 7.35 -12.20 0.51
C THR A 126 5.97 -11.57 0.72
N ILE A 127 5.45 -10.88 -0.30
CA ILE A 127 4.19 -10.13 -0.22
C ILE A 127 3.08 -10.93 -0.90
N ARG A 128 2.10 -11.37 -0.10
CA ARG A 128 0.90 -12.00 -0.64
C ARG A 128 -0.09 -10.94 -1.10
N LEU A 129 -0.06 -10.66 -2.40
CA LEU A 129 -0.93 -9.67 -3.04
C LEU A 129 -2.42 -10.10 -3.08
N PRO A 130 -3.36 -9.14 -3.09
CA PRO A 130 -4.76 -9.44 -3.36
C PRO A 130 -4.92 -9.90 -4.81
N ARG A 131 -5.80 -10.88 -5.02
CA ARG A 131 -6.16 -11.37 -6.35
C ARG A 131 -7.22 -10.48 -6.99
N TRP A 132 -7.56 -10.77 -8.23
CA TRP A 132 -8.67 -10.18 -8.97
C TRP A 132 -9.91 -9.99 -8.08
N PRO A 133 -10.54 -8.80 -8.05
CA PRO A 133 -10.40 -7.68 -9.00
C PRO A 133 -9.26 -6.69 -8.71
N CYS A 134 -8.35 -6.99 -7.78
CA CYS A 134 -7.08 -6.28 -7.71
C CYS A 134 -6.07 -6.87 -8.70
N PHE A 135 -5.17 -6.02 -9.19
CA PHE A 135 -4.07 -6.41 -10.06
C PHE A 135 -2.84 -5.55 -9.77
N THR A 136 -1.66 -6.11 -9.98
CA THR A 136 -0.40 -5.45 -9.66
C THR A 136 0.52 -5.45 -10.86
N PHE A 137 1.08 -4.28 -11.19
CA PHE A 137 2.25 -4.19 -12.06
C PHE A 137 3.49 -4.48 -11.22
N LEU A 138 4.11 -5.63 -11.44
CA LEU A 138 5.39 -6.02 -10.85
C LEU A 138 6.54 -5.46 -11.69
N ASP A 139 7.57 -4.94 -11.03
CA ASP A 139 8.74 -4.31 -11.66
C ASP A 139 8.36 -3.40 -12.86
N PRO A 140 7.45 -2.42 -12.67
CA PRO A 140 6.86 -1.68 -13.78
C PRO A 140 7.90 -0.96 -14.66
N LEU A 141 8.97 -0.44 -14.04
CA LEU A 141 10.06 0.22 -14.77
C LEU A 141 10.84 -0.75 -15.67
N ARG A 142 10.98 -2.02 -15.27
CA ARG A 142 11.61 -3.06 -16.07
C ARG A 142 10.77 -3.41 -17.30
N HIS A 143 9.45 -3.41 -17.14
CA HIS A 143 8.50 -3.76 -18.20
C HIS A 143 8.00 -2.55 -19.01
N ALA A 144 8.47 -1.33 -18.70
CA ALA A 144 7.91 -0.09 -19.20
C ALA A 144 7.79 -0.01 -20.73
N ALA A 145 8.84 -0.42 -21.47
CA ALA A 145 8.81 -0.41 -22.93
C ALA A 145 7.72 -1.33 -23.50
N GLN A 146 7.58 -2.53 -22.94
CA GLN A 146 6.60 -3.52 -23.38
C GLN A 146 5.18 -3.11 -22.99
N LEU A 147 5.01 -2.56 -21.77
CA LEU A 147 3.74 -2.02 -21.30
C LEU A 147 3.24 -0.87 -22.17
N ARG A 148 4.12 0.04 -22.60
CA ARG A 148 3.75 1.15 -23.50
C ARG A 148 3.36 0.71 -24.91
N GLN A 149 3.90 -0.40 -25.38
CA GLN A 149 3.56 -0.98 -26.69
C GLN A 149 2.31 -1.86 -26.65
N HIS A 150 1.85 -2.25 -25.46
CA HIS A 150 0.68 -3.11 -25.28
C HIS A 150 -0.61 -2.40 -25.65
N ALA A 151 -1.56 -3.15 -26.22
CA ALA A 151 -2.86 -2.62 -26.59
C ALA A 151 -3.76 -2.53 -25.34
N TRP A 152 -3.97 -1.30 -24.85
CA TRP A 152 -4.83 -1.03 -23.69
C TRP A 152 -6.22 -0.53 -24.12
N PRO A 153 -7.29 -0.95 -23.42
CA PRO A 153 -8.63 -0.51 -23.73
C PRO A 153 -8.88 0.91 -23.22
N GLY A 154 -9.70 1.66 -23.96
CA GLY A 154 -10.10 3.02 -23.62
C GLY A 154 -8.91 3.95 -23.33
N ARG A 155 -8.99 4.67 -22.20
CA ARG A 155 -7.95 5.60 -21.74
C ARG A 155 -6.92 4.97 -20.78
N PHE A 156 -7.03 3.68 -20.48
CA PHE A 156 -6.24 3.03 -19.44
C PHE A 156 -4.72 3.14 -19.68
N GLY A 157 -4.27 2.93 -20.91
CA GLY A 157 -2.85 3.05 -21.27
C GLY A 157 -2.29 4.44 -20.97
N ARG A 158 -2.98 5.49 -21.43
CA ARG A 158 -2.54 6.87 -21.28
C ARG A 158 -2.60 7.38 -19.83
N VAL A 159 -3.58 6.93 -19.04
CA VAL A 159 -3.85 7.51 -17.72
C VAL A 159 -3.23 6.69 -16.59
N THR A 160 -3.20 5.36 -16.70
CA THR A 160 -2.67 4.49 -15.64
C THR A 160 -1.32 3.91 -16.00
N VAL A 161 -1.15 3.39 -17.22
CA VAL A 161 0.09 2.70 -17.60
C VAL A 161 1.25 3.68 -17.70
N GLU A 162 1.05 4.87 -18.26
CA GLU A 162 2.10 5.90 -18.27
C GLU A 162 2.54 6.30 -16.86
N VAL A 163 1.60 6.54 -15.94
CA VAL A 163 1.92 6.87 -14.54
C VAL A 163 2.73 5.75 -13.88
N VAL A 164 2.37 4.49 -14.15
CA VAL A 164 3.11 3.33 -13.65
C VAL A 164 4.51 3.24 -14.26
N CYS A 165 4.65 3.51 -15.57
CA CYS A 165 5.94 3.48 -16.27
C CYS A 165 6.84 4.70 -15.98
N GLU A 166 6.30 5.74 -15.34
CA GLU A 166 7.00 6.94 -14.86
C GLU A 166 7.19 6.93 -13.34
N SER A 167 6.90 5.80 -12.67
CA SER A 167 7.07 5.67 -11.23
C SER A 167 8.51 5.97 -10.78
N SER A 168 8.65 6.50 -9.57
CA SER A 168 9.96 6.82 -9.00
C SER A 168 10.87 5.58 -8.88
N GLY A 169 12.18 5.80 -8.84
CA GLY A 169 13.16 4.74 -8.59
C GLY A 169 12.84 3.94 -7.32
N GLY A 170 13.11 2.63 -7.36
CA GLY A 170 12.81 1.71 -6.27
C GLY A 170 11.38 1.15 -6.27
N THR A 171 10.49 1.59 -7.17
CA THR A 171 9.15 1.00 -7.31
C THR A 171 9.25 -0.44 -7.84
N VAL A 172 8.87 -1.41 -7.00
CA VAL A 172 8.87 -2.85 -7.35
C VAL A 172 7.46 -3.40 -7.58
N GLY A 173 6.43 -2.66 -7.16
CA GLY A 173 5.04 -3.06 -7.38
C GLY A 173 4.06 -1.90 -7.27
N VAL A 174 3.05 -1.86 -8.15
CA VAL A 174 1.93 -0.91 -8.03
C VAL A 174 0.61 -1.65 -8.22
N THR A 175 -0.24 -1.63 -7.19
CA THR A 175 -1.51 -2.36 -7.17
C THR A 175 -2.70 -1.44 -7.40
N TRP A 176 -3.61 -1.91 -8.25
CA TRP A 176 -4.83 -1.23 -8.63
C TRP A 176 -6.06 -2.13 -8.43
N HIS A 177 -7.22 -1.50 -8.29
CA HIS A 177 -8.50 -2.18 -8.20
C HIS A 177 -9.31 -1.87 -9.46
N ALA A 178 -9.58 -2.89 -10.27
CA ALA A 178 -10.16 -2.73 -11.61
C ALA A 178 -11.49 -1.96 -11.62
N PRO A 179 -12.50 -2.29 -10.79
CA PRO A 179 -13.75 -1.51 -10.75
C PRO A 179 -13.54 -0.02 -10.50
N THR A 180 -12.61 0.35 -9.61
CA THR A 180 -12.32 1.76 -9.32
C THR A 180 -11.57 2.47 -10.44
N VAL A 181 -10.76 1.73 -11.20
CA VAL A 181 -10.03 2.26 -12.36
C VAL A 181 -11.01 2.56 -13.49
N VAL A 182 -11.88 1.61 -13.84
CA VAL A 182 -12.67 1.70 -15.08
C VAL A 182 -13.73 2.81 -15.07
N ASP A 183 -14.18 3.25 -13.89
CA ASP A 183 -15.16 4.33 -13.68
C ASP A 183 -14.84 5.62 -14.47
N LYS A 184 -13.60 5.82 -14.92
CA LYS A 184 -13.15 7.01 -15.65
C LYS A 184 -12.34 6.72 -16.92
N MET A 185 -12.37 5.50 -17.44
CA MET A 185 -11.40 5.03 -18.45
C MET A 185 -12.02 4.62 -19.78
N ASP A 186 -13.31 4.87 -20.00
CA ASP A 186 -14.05 4.50 -21.23
C ASP A 186 -13.79 3.03 -21.64
N THR A 187 -13.89 2.12 -20.65
CA THR A 187 -13.65 0.68 -20.77
C THR A 187 -14.46 -0.06 -19.71
N THR A 188 -14.61 -1.37 -19.86
CA THR A 188 -15.22 -2.27 -18.87
C THR A 188 -14.19 -3.02 -18.03
N VAL A 189 -14.65 -3.63 -16.94
CA VAL A 189 -13.82 -4.49 -16.07
C VAL A 189 -13.34 -5.72 -16.85
N GLU A 190 -14.17 -6.26 -17.73
CA GLU A 190 -13.91 -7.44 -18.55
C GLU A 190 -12.87 -7.15 -19.64
N GLU A 191 -13.00 -6.04 -20.37
CA GLU A 191 -12.02 -5.60 -21.37
C GLU A 191 -10.66 -5.33 -20.71
N LEU A 192 -10.65 -4.69 -19.55
CA LEU A 192 -9.43 -4.46 -18.78
C LEU A 192 -8.80 -5.78 -18.35
N ARG A 193 -9.59 -6.74 -17.86
CA ARG A 193 -9.10 -8.08 -17.49
C ARG A 193 -8.45 -8.81 -18.66
N ALA A 194 -9.08 -8.76 -19.84
CA ALA A 194 -8.55 -9.39 -21.05
C ALA A 194 -7.20 -8.77 -21.46
N ALA A 195 -7.09 -7.45 -21.44
CA ALA A 195 -5.84 -6.75 -21.73
C ALA A 195 -4.74 -7.07 -20.70
N LEU A 196 -5.07 -7.06 -19.40
CA LEU A 196 -4.13 -7.38 -18.32
C LEU A 196 -3.61 -8.81 -18.39
N SER A 197 -4.43 -9.77 -18.83
CA SER A 197 -4.06 -11.20 -18.88
C SER A 197 -2.96 -11.51 -19.91
N THR A 198 -2.70 -10.58 -20.85
CA THR A 198 -1.68 -10.73 -21.89
C THR A 198 -0.52 -9.75 -21.72
N ALA A 199 -0.62 -8.82 -20.75
CA ALA A 199 0.39 -7.81 -20.50
C ALA A 199 1.57 -8.38 -19.67
N PRO A 200 2.80 -7.91 -19.92
CA PRO A 200 3.97 -8.33 -19.16
C PRO A 200 3.96 -7.78 -17.75
N GLY A 201 4.52 -8.54 -16.79
CA GLY A 201 4.70 -8.08 -15.42
C GLY A 201 3.41 -7.85 -14.64
N ILE A 202 2.31 -8.51 -15.03
CA ILE A 202 1.03 -8.40 -14.31
C ILE A 202 0.82 -9.59 -13.37
N PHE A 203 0.42 -9.29 -12.14
CA PHE A 203 -0.16 -10.25 -11.18
C PHE A 203 -1.66 -9.98 -11.00
N MET A 204 -2.47 -11.05 -10.99
CA MET A 204 -3.93 -11.03 -10.77
C MET A 204 -4.39 -12.28 -10.01
#